data_AF-A0A9D5R6I8-F1
#
_entry.id   AF-A0A9D5R6I8-F1
#
_cell.length_a   1.000
_cell.length_b   1.000
_cell.length_c   1.000
_cell.angle_alpha   90.00
_cell.angle_beta   90.00
_cell.angle_gamma   90.00
#
_symmetry.space_group_name_H-M   'P 1'
#
loop_
_entity.id
_entity.type
_entity.pdbx_description
1 polymer ?
#
loop_
_entity_poly.entity_id
_entity_poly.type
_entity_poly.pdbx_seq_one_letter_code
_entity_poly.pdbx_strand_id
1 'polypeptide(L)'
;IIFFNSNKSLSSLELKISPEELDLLSKKDSYFVETLLRNFPGLTSHKIMFSEQTLSNKINVDQHVIKERIKELQQNNYLEYIDGALSSVKFLKHRDERSINGKYWSLFEQIQKNKLRKWEEMKFFVENSEFCKMKLILSYFGEKKVKSCGKCSVCEKQKESVFGRDISEEILQVLRHKPSNVEEISIRLNYYEKENILENLIYLLDEGKVKMLNFRTYTVA
;
A
#
# COMPACT_ATOMS: atom_id res chain seq x y z
N ILE A 1 -29.45 1.10 9.38
CA ILE A 1 -30.23 2.28 9.80
C ILE A 1 -29.37 3.06 10.79
N ILE A 2 -28.95 4.24 10.38
CA ILE A 2 -28.10 5.14 11.15
C ILE A 2 -29.02 6.20 11.75
N PHE A 3 -28.89 6.47 13.05
CA PHE A 3 -29.64 7.53 13.72
C PHE A 3 -28.74 8.73 13.97
N PHE A 4 -29.18 9.89 13.51
CA PHE A 4 -28.55 11.17 13.78
C PHE A 4 -29.27 11.82 14.96
N ASN A 5 -28.56 11.99 16.08
CA ASN A 5 -29.10 12.67 17.24
C ASN A 5 -28.60 14.12 17.27
N SER A 6 -29.50 15.08 17.04
CA SER A 6 -29.24 16.52 17.20
C SER A 6 -29.73 17.07 18.54
N ASN A 7 -30.39 16.26 19.37
CA ASN A 7 -30.93 16.70 20.65
C ASN A 7 -29.87 16.64 21.74
N LYS A 8 -29.91 17.61 22.68
CA LYS A 8 -29.04 17.63 23.85
C LYS A 8 -29.27 16.37 24.68
N SER A 9 -28.26 15.51 24.70
CA SER A 9 -28.22 14.26 25.47
C SER A 9 -27.39 14.43 26.74
N LEU A 10 -27.33 13.39 27.57
CA LEU A 10 -26.41 13.34 28.71
C LEU A 10 -24.96 13.37 28.20
N SER A 11 -24.10 14.08 28.93
CA SER A 11 -22.66 14.07 28.66
C SER A 11 -22.02 12.81 29.24
N SER A 12 -20.90 12.38 28.68
CA SER A 12 -20.19 11.19 29.16
C SER A 12 -18.83 11.54 29.72
N LEU A 13 -18.44 10.85 30.79
CA LEU A 13 -17.14 10.98 31.43
C LEU A 13 -16.51 9.59 31.60
N GLU A 14 -15.23 9.45 31.34
CA GLU A 14 -14.46 8.22 31.57
C GLU A 14 -13.08 8.60 32.11
N LEU A 15 -12.69 8.01 33.25
CA LEU A 15 -11.39 8.30 33.85
C LEU A 15 -10.31 7.50 33.10
N LYS A 16 -9.19 8.15 32.74
CA LYS A 16 -8.06 7.48 32.07
C LYS A 16 -6.92 7.15 33.02
N ILE A 17 -6.87 7.84 34.15
CA ILE A 17 -5.88 7.64 35.20
C ILE A 17 -6.34 6.60 36.21
N SER A 18 -5.39 5.89 36.79
CA SER A 18 -5.67 5.01 37.92
C SER A 18 -5.91 5.83 39.21
N PRO A 19 -6.68 5.32 40.18
CA PRO A 19 -6.87 6.01 41.47
C PRO A 19 -5.56 6.27 42.22
N GLU A 20 -4.53 5.45 42.00
CA GLU A 20 -3.21 5.56 42.62
C GLU A 20 -2.41 6.76 42.09
N GLU A 21 -2.71 7.21 40.87
CA GLU A 21 -2.06 8.35 40.22
C GLU A 21 -2.66 9.71 40.64
N LEU A 22 -3.76 9.71 41.40
CA LEU A 22 -4.43 10.96 41.84
C LEU A 22 -3.54 11.83 42.71
N ASP A 23 -2.67 11.22 43.51
CA ASP A 23 -1.73 11.92 44.39
C ASP A 23 -0.57 12.57 43.61
N LEU A 24 -0.34 12.16 42.36
CA LEU A 24 0.68 12.72 41.48
C LEU A 24 0.17 13.97 40.73
N LEU A 25 -1.13 14.23 40.77
CA LEU A 25 -1.73 15.40 40.13
C LEU A 25 -1.47 16.69 40.92
N SER A 26 -1.64 17.82 40.25
CA SER A 26 -1.67 19.11 40.96
C SER A 26 -2.81 19.12 41.99
N LYS A 27 -2.63 19.80 43.13
CA LYS A 27 -3.66 19.89 44.19
C LYS A 27 -5.03 20.32 43.66
N LYS A 28 -5.05 21.22 42.66
CA LYS A 28 -6.26 21.73 42.01
C LYS A 28 -6.95 20.64 41.17
N ASP A 29 -6.18 19.82 40.45
CA ASP A 29 -6.70 18.75 39.60
C ASP A 29 -7.19 17.58 40.45
N SER A 30 -6.37 17.14 41.42
CA SER A 30 -6.72 16.07 42.36
C SER A 30 -8.03 16.37 43.10
N TYR A 31 -8.19 17.58 43.65
CA TYR A 31 -9.42 18.00 44.32
C TYR A 31 -10.67 17.93 43.43
N PHE A 32 -10.55 18.35 42.16
CA PHE A 32 -11.68 18.33 41.24
C PHE A 32 -12.03 16.90 40.82
N VAL A 33 -11.03 16.05 40.56
CA VAL A 33 -11.27 14.64 40.23
C VAL A 33 -11.89 13.90 41.41
N GLU A 34 -11.42 14.12 42.65
CA GLU A 34 -12.08 13.59 43.85
C GLU A 34 -13.55 14.03 43.96
N THR A 35 -13.83 15.30 43.65
CA THR A 35 -15.19 15.82 43.65
C THR A 35 -16.07 15.10 42.63
N LEU A 36 -15.54 14.80 41.44
CA LEU A 36 -16.24 14.00 40.43
C LEU A 36 -16.47 12.57 40.93
N LEU A 37 -15.47 11.94 41.53
CA LEU A 37 -15.55 10.58 42.08
C LEU A 37 -16.62 10.46 43.19
N ARG A 38 -16.74 11.47 44.06
CA ARG A 38 -17.78 11.52 45.11
C ARG A 38 -19.20 11.68 44.54
N ASN A 39 -19.34 12.36 43.40
CA ASN A 39 -20.64 12.59 42.77
C ASN A 39 -21.06 11.46 41.83
N PHE A 40 -20.10 10.71 41.28
CA PHE A 40 -20.33 9.69 40.28
C PHE A 40 -19.74 8.34 40.70
N PRO A 41 -20.50 7.54 41.48
CA PRO A 41 -20.10 6.18 41.79
C PRO A 41 -19.97 5.37 40.49
N GLY A 42 -18.83 4.71 40.31
CA GLY A 42 -18.51 3.91 39.11
C GLY A 42 -17.61 4.60 38.08
N LEU A 43 -17.30 5.90 38.22
CA LEU A 43 -16.40 6.63 37.32
C LEU A 43 -14.99 6.01 37.23
N THR A 44 -14.53 5.33 38.28
CA THR A 44 -13.24 4.62 38.29
C THR A 44 -13.24 3.35 37.45
N SER A 45 -14.40 2.75 37.18
CA SER A 45 -14.49 1.42 36.56
C SER A 45 -14.99 1.45 35.13
N HIS A 46 -15.87 2.41 34.79
CA HIS A 46 -16.46 2.48 33.46
C HIS A 46 -16.91 3.90 33.13
N LYS A 47 -17.15 4.11 31.84
CA LYS A 47 -17.75 5.32 31.30
C LYS A 47 -19.13 5.58 31.87
N ILE A 48 -19.34 6.76 32.43
CA ILE A 48 -20.61 7.20 33.02
C ILE A 48 -21.31 8.20 32.10
N MET A 49 -22.64 8.25 32.19
CA MET A 49 -23.47 9.28 31.57
C MET A 49 -24.02 10.18 32.68
N PHE A 50 -23.88 11.50 32.55
CA PHE A 50 -24.33 12.45 33.56
C PHE A 50 -24.97 13.71 32.95
N SER A 51 -25.82 14.36 33.74
CA SER A 51 -26.35 15.68 33.40
C SER A 51 -25.49 16.75 34.05
N GLU A 52 -24.85 17.58 33.24
CA GLU A 52 -24.06 18.72 33.72
C GLU A 52 -24.89 19.71 34.55
N GLN A 53 -26.18 19.88 34.22
CA GLN A 53 -27.08 20.73 34.99
C GLN A 53 -27.24 20.21 36.42
N THR A 54 -27.40 18.89 36.57
CA THR A 54 -27.54 18.28 37.91
C THR A 54 -26.26 18.37 38.72
N LEU A 55 -25.10 18.26 38.05
CA LEU A 55 -23.79 18.42 38.70
C LEU A 55 -23.56 19.87 39.13
N SER A 56 -23.89 20.83 38.25
CA SER A 56 -23.85 22.26 38.51
C SER A 56 -24.68 22.64 39.74
N ASN A 57 -25.92 22.15 39.82
CA ASN A 57 -26.80 22.41 40.97
C ASN A 57 -26.28 21.78 42.27
N LYS A 58 -25.64 20.60 42.21
CA LYS A 58 -25.09 19.91 43.39
C LYS A 58 -23.85 20.59 43.96
N ILE A 59 -22.94 21.03 43.09
CA ILE A 59 -21.67 21.65 43.48
C ILE A 59 -21.85 23.17 43.66
N ASN A 60 -23.01 23.72 43.25
CA ASN A 60 -23.33 25.15 43.26
C ASN A 60 -22.32 25.99 42.46
N VAL A 61 -21.95 25.50 41.27
CA VAL A 61 -21.02 26.14 40.34
C VAL A 61 -21.65 26.17 38.96
N ASP A 62 -21.43 27.24 38.20
CA ASP A 62 -21.97 27.41 36.85
C ASP A 62 -21.56 26.27 35.90
N GLN A 63 -22.51 25.86 35.04
CA GLN A 63 -22.31 24.77 34.08
C GLN A 63 -21.13 25.03 33.14
N HIS A 64 -20.93 26.28 32.69
CA HIS A 64 -19.83 26.64 31.79
C HIS A 64 -18.47 26.38 32.45
N VAL A 65 -18.32 26.82 33.70
CA VAL A 65 -17.08 26.67 34.48
C VAL A 65 -16.73 25.20 34.69
N ILE A 66 -17.74 24.36 34.99
CA ILE A 66 -17.54 22.92 35.14
C ILE A 66 -17.08 22.29 33.80
N LYS A 67 -17.69 22.67 32.68
CA LYS A 67 -17.31 22.16 31.36
C LYS A 67 -15.90 22.57 30.96
N GLU A 68 -15.52 23.82 31.20
CA GLU A 68 -14.15 24.29 30.96
C GLU A 68 -13.16 23.49 31.78
N ARG A 69 -13.44 23.29 33.07
CA ARG A 69 -12.56 22.53 33.95
C ARG A 69 -12.41 21.07 33.53
N ILE A 70 -13.48 20.42 33.10
CA ILE A 70 -13.42 19.06 32.56
C ILE A 70 -12.62 19.01 31.25
N LYS A 71 -12.76 20.02 30.38
CA LYS A 71 -11.97 20.12 29.14
C LYS A 71 -10.48 20.31 29.41
N GLU A 72 -10.10 21.09 30.43
CA GLU A 72 -8.70 21.22 30.86
C GLU A 72 -8.11 19.85 31.27
N LEU A 73 -8.84 19.07 32.09
CA LEU A 73 -8.39 17.74 32.49
C LEU A 73 -8.31 16.77 31.30
N GLN A 74 -9.19 16.91 30.32
CA GLN A 74 -9.12 16.15 29.07
C GLN A 74 -7.88 16.52 28.24
N GLN A 75 -7.51 17.81 28.15
CA GLN A 75 -6.29 18.24 27.46
C GLN A 75 -5.04 17.66 28.11
N ASN A 76 -5.06 17.47 29.42
CA ASN A 76 -3.99 16.82 30.18
C ASN A 76 -4.07 15.28 30.15
N ASN A 77 -4.97 14.69 29.36
CA ASN A 77 -5.21 13.24 29.22
C ASN A 77 -5.63 12.52 30.52
N TYR A 78 -6.16 13.22 31.53
CA TYR A 78 -6.59 12.59 32.78
C TYR A 78 -7.95 11.89 32.68
N LEU A 79 -8.81 12.39 31.79
CA LEU A 79 -10.13 11.85 31.54
C LEU A 79 -10.54 12.02 30.08
N GLU A 80 -11.56 11.29 29.67
CA GLU A 80 -12.26 11.49 28.41
C GLU A 80 -13.66 12.03 28.68
N TYR A 81 -14.01 13.08 27.97
CA TYR A 81 -15.26 13.80 28.11
C TYR A 81 -15.92 13.99 26.74
N ILE A 82 -17.16 13.55 26.63
CA ILE A 82 -17.98 13.77 25.43
C ILE A 82 -19.16 14.64 25.85
N ASP A 83 -19.24 15.83 25.26
CA ASP A 83 -20.34 16.74 25.50
C ASP A 83 -21.62 16.19 24.89
N GLY A 84 -22.66 16.04 25.70
CA GLY A 84 -23.95 15.54 25.28
C GLY A 84 -24.70 16.47 24.32
N ALA A 85 -24.26 17.74 24.20
CA ALA A 85 -24.76 18.66 23.18
C ALA A 85 -24.17 18.40 21.78
N LEU A 86 -23.08 17.63 21.67
CA LEU A 86 -22.53 17.27 20.37
C LEU A 86 -23.48 16.32 19.64
N SER A 87 -23.68 16.58 18.35
CA SER A 87 -24.42 15.66 17.50
C SER A 87 -23.69 14.33 17.42
N SER A 88 -24.41 13.23 17.62
CA SER A 88 -23.83 11.89 17.59
C SER A 88 -24.54 11.01 16.58
N VAL A 89 -23.76 10.11 15.99
CA VAL A 89 -24.25 9.09 15.05
C VAL A 89 -24.23 7.74 15.77
N LYS A 90 -25.38 7.09 15.86
CA LYS A 90 -25.50 5.76 16.49
C LYS A 90 -26.06 4.75 15.50
N PHE A 91 -25.55 3.52 15.57
CA PHE A 91 -26.18 2.39 14.91
C PHE A 91 -27.37 1.94 15.75
N LEU A 92 -28.55 1.88 15.14
CA LEU A 92 -29.77 1.46 15.84
C LEU A 92 -29.83 -0.05 16.08
N LYS A 93 -29.06 -0.81 15.31
CA LYS A 93 -29.01 -2.26 15.45
C LYS A 93 -27.93 -2.60 16.47
N HIS A 94 -28.30 -3.37 17.48
CA HIS A 94 -27.33 -3.95 18.40
C HIS A 94 -26.28 -4.74 17.64
N ARG A 95 -25.06 -4.75 18.18
CA ARG A 95 -23.96 -5.55 17.65
C ARG A 95 -24.31 -7.03 17.83
N ASP A 96 -24.36 -7.77 16.73
CA ASP A 96 -24.61 -9.21 16.77
C ASP A 96 -23.26 -9.95 16.83
N GLU A 97 -22.87 -10.35 18.04
CA GLU A 97 -21.61 -11.04 18.30
C GLU A 97 -21.51 -12.40 17.60
N ARG A 98 -22.64 -13.10 17.41
CA ARG A 98 -22.66 -14.39 16.71
C ARG A 98 -22.31 -14.24 15.24
N SER A 99 -22.87 -13.21 14.60
CA SER A 99 -22.53 -12.87 13.21
C SER A 99 -21.06 -12.46 13.06
N ILE A 100 -20.47 -11.82 14.08
CA ILE A 100 -19.04 -11.45 14.09
C ILE A 100 -18.16 -12.68 14.09
N ASN A 101 -18.33 -13.57 15.06
CA ASN A 101 -17.48 -14.74 15.23
C ASN A 101 -17.68 -15.79 14.13
N GLY A 102 -18.83 -15.79 13.44
CA GLY A 102 -19.08 -16.66 12.30
C GLY A 102 -18.73 -16.02 10.96
N LYS A 103 -19.73 -15.36 10.34
CA LYS A 103 -19.66 -14.89 8.96
C LYS A 103 -18.61 -13.79 8.76
N TYR A 104 -18.52 -12.82 9.67
CA TYR A 104 -17.62 -11.69 9.45
C TYR A 104 -16.17 -12.03 9.73
N TRP A 105 -15.87 -12.91 10.69
CA TRP A 105 -14.50 -13.36 10.95
C TRP A 105 -13.93 -14.17 9.78
N SER A 106 -14.69 -15.13 9.25
CA SER A 106 -14.30 -15.88 8.05
C SER A 106 -14.11 -14.98 6.83
N LEU A 107 -15.01 -14.01 6.59
CA LEU A 107 -14.84 -13.01 5.54
C LEU A 107 -13.60 -12.14 5.77
N PHE A 108 -13.35 -11.70 7.00
CA PHE A 108 -12.16 -10.93 7.35
C PHE A 108 -10.88 -11.71 7.07
N GLU A 109 -10.82 -12.99 7.45
CA GLU A 109 -9.70 -13.87 7.17
C GLU A 109 -9.47 -14.02 5.65
N GLN A 110 -10.53 -14.24 4.87
CA GLN A 110 -10.44 -14.27 3.41
C GLN A 110 -9.90 -12.96 2.82
N ILE A 111 -10.32 -11.81 3.35
CA ILE A 111 -9.80 -10.51 2.95
C ILE A 111 -8.30 -10.42 3.26
N GLN A 112 -7.84 -10.87 4.44
CA GLN A 112 -6.42 -10.86 4.78
C GLN A 112 -5.61 -11.79 3.87
N LYS A 113 -6.10 -13.01 3.61
CA LYS A 113 -5.46 -13.95 2.67
C LYS A 113 -5.33 -13.35 1.26
N ASN A 114 -6.38 -12.70 0.77
CA ASN A 114 -6.35 -12.02 -0.53
C ASN A 114 -5.37 -10.84 -0.55
N LYS A 115 -5.24 -10.09 0.55
CA LYS A 115 -4.22 -9.04 0.66
C LYS A 115 -2.81 -9.61 0.59
N LEU A 116 -2.54 -10.70 1.32
CA LEU A 116 -1.25 -11.36 1.31
C LEU A 116 -0.90 -11.87 -0.09
N ARG A 117 -1.84 -12.54 -0.76
CA ARG A 117 -1.65 -13.02 -2.13
C ARG A 117 -1.31 -11.90 -3.11
N LYS A 118 -2.03 -10.77 -3.04
CA LYS A 118 -1.73 -9.59 -3.87
C LYS A 118 -0.32 -9.03 -3.60
N TRP A 119 0.13 -9.09 -2.36
CA TRP A 119 1.46 -8.65 -1.98
C TRP A 119 2.55 -9.58 -2.52
N GLU A 120 2.32 -10.90 -2.47
CA GLU A 120 3.19 -11.90 -3.08
C GLU A 120 3.27 -11.76 -4.61
N GLU A 121 2.13 -11.55 -5.27
CA GLU A 121 2.07 -11.27 -6.72
C GLU A 121 2.86 -10.00 -7.09
N MET A 122 2.80 -8.95 -6.26
CA MET A 122 3.58 -7.72 -6.44
C MET A 122 5.09 -7.95 -6.19
N LYS A 123 5.44 -8.69 -5.13
CA LYS A 123 6.82 -9.08 -4.84
C LYS A 123 7.42 -9.84 -6.03
N PHE A 124 6.70 -10.84 -6.53
CA PHE A 124 7.08 -11.60 -7.72
C PHE A 124 7.25 -10.68 -8.93
N PHE A 125 6.34 -9.74 -9.16
CA PHE A 125 6.47 -8.78 -10.26
C PHE A 125 7.76 -7.96 -10.19
N VAL A 126 8.20 -7.53 -9.00
CA VAL A 126 9.42 -6.74 -8.82
C VAL A 126 10.66 -7.62 -9.00
N GLU A 127 10.74 -8.74 -8.28
CA GLU A 127 11.93 -9.61 -8.21
C GLU A 127 12.16 -10.41 -9.50
N ASN A 128 11.11 -10.76 -10.23
CA ASN A 128 11.24 -11.64 -11.38
C ASN A 128 12.01 -10.98 -12.54
N SER A 129 13.08 -11.62 -13.00
CA SER A 129 13.91 -11.19 -14.13
C SER A 129 13.75 -12.07 -15.38
N GLU A 130 12.88 -13.09 -15.34
CA GLU A 130 12.79 -14.13 -16.36
C GLU A 130 11.55 -14.00 -17.26
N PHE A 131 10.43 -13.53 -16.71
CA PHE A 131 9.17 -13.40 -17.44
C PHE A 131 8.95 -11.96 -17.91
N CYS A 132 8.36 -11.85 -19.09
CA CYS A 132 7.95 -10.56 -19.64
C CYS A 132 7.05 -9.80 -18.66
N LYS A 133 7.46 -8.58 -18.27
CA LYS A 133 6.72 -7.75 -17.29
C LYS A 133 5.28 -7.47 -17.73
N MET A 134 5.06 -7.15 -19.01
CA MET A 134 3.71 -6.93 -19.54
C MET A 134 2.84 -8.19 -19.46
N LYS A 135 3.44 -9.36 -19.69
CA LYS A 135 2.74 -10.64 -19.57
C LYS A 135 2.27 -10.90 -18.14
N LEU A 136 3.09 -10.55 -17.14
CA LEU A 136 2.73 -10.64 -15.72
C LEU A 136 1.56 -9.72 -15.38
N ILE A 137 1.58 -8.47 -15.85
CA ILE A 137 0.49 -7.50 -15.63
C ILE A 137 -0.83 -7.99 -16.22
N LEU A 138 -0.83 -8.41 -17.49
CA LEU A 138 -2.06 -8.87 -18.15
C LEU A 138 -2.61 -10.15 -17.50
N SER A 139 -1.73 -11.07 -17.07
CA SER A 139 -2.12 -12.27 -16.33
C SER A 139 -2.76 -11.92 -14.98
N TYR A 140 -2.26 -10.92 -14.26
CA TYR A 140 -2.83 -10.43 -13.00
C TYR A 140 -4.28 -9.94 -13.17
N PHE A 141 -4.59 -9.28 -14.29
CA PHE A 141 -5.94 -8.83 -14.62
C PHE A 141 -6.82 -9.91 -15.28
N GLY A 142 -6.33 -11.16 -15.36
CA GLY A 142 -7.11 -12.31 -15.81
C GLY A 142 -7.05 -12.58 -17.31
N GLU A 143 -6.19 -11.90 -18.07
CA GLU A 143 -6.00 -12.22 -19.48
C GLU A 143 -5.24 -13.54 -19.65
N LYS A 144 -5.78 -14.43 -20.51
CA LYS A 144 -5.18 -15.73 -20.81
C LYS A 144 -4.48 -15.68 -22.17
N LYS A 145 -3.42 -16.49 -22.33
CA LYS A 145 -2.64 -16.65 -23.59
C LYS A 145 -1.95 -15.37 -24.07
N VAL A 146 -1.30 -14.66 -23.16
CA VAL A 146 -0.55 -13.44 -23.45
C VAL A 146 0.84 -13.76 -24.01
N LYS A 147 1.16 -13.16 -25.16
CA LYS A 147 2.49 -13.25 -25.79
C LYS A 147 3.48 -12.30 -25.10
N SER A 148 4.78 -12.61 -25.19
CA SER A 148 5.84 -11.70 -24.72
C SER A 148 5.79 -10.38 -25.50
N CYS A 149 5.94 -9.24 -24.80
CA CYS A 149 5.76 -7.92 -25.41
C CYS A 149 6.94 -7.43 -26.26
N GLY A 150 8.12 -8.03 -26.12
CA GLY A 150 9.32 -7.67 -26.91
C GLY A 150 9.99 -6.33 -26.58
N LYS A 151 9.43 -5.54 -25.67
CA LYS A 151 9.86 -4.15 -25.36
C LYS A 151 10.02 -3.82 -23.87
N CYS A 152 9.97 -4.82 -23.00
CA CYS A 152 10.24 -4.62 -21.57
C CYS A 152 11.66 -5.05 -21.25
N SER A 153 12.21 -4.57 -20.13
CA SER A 153 13.58 -4.85 -19.69
C SER A 153 13.98 -6.33 -19.73
N VAL A 154 13.06 -7.24 -19.39
CA VAL A 154 13.31 -8.70 -19.47
C VAL A 154 13.40 -9.18 -20.91
N CYS A 155 12.51 -8.70 -21.79
CA CYS A 155 12.54 -9.08 -23.20
C CYS A 155 13.73 -8.47 -23.94
N GLU A 156 14.20 -7.29 -23.55
CA GLU A 156 15.41 -6.67 -24.09
C GLU A 156 16.65 -7.46 -23.72
N LYS A 157 16.82 -7.83 -22.44
CA LYS A 157 17.91 -8.72 -22.01
C LYS A 157 17.87 -10.08 -22.69
N GLN A 158 16.68 -10.63 -22.92
CA GLN A 158 16.54 -11.89 -23.66
C GLN A 158 16.94 -11.75 -25.13
N LYS A 159 16.70 -10.59 -25.76
CA LYS A 159 17.23 -10.31 -27.10
C LYS A 159 18.76 -10.31 -27.10
N GLU A 160 19.40 -9.65 -26.14
CA GLU A 160 20.87 -9.64 -25.98
C GLU A 160 21.48 -11.02 -25.63
N SER A 161 20.67 -11.98 -25.20
CA SER A 161 21.11 -13.36 -24.98
C SER A 161 20.85 -14.27 -26.17
N VAL A 162 19.89 -13.91 -27.03
CA VAL A 162 19.53 -14.67 -28.23
C VAL A 162 20.39 -14.22 -29.40
N PHE A 163 20.44 -12.90 -29.66
CA PHE A 163 21.51 -12.29 -30.43
C PHE A 163 22.68 -12.21 -29.46
N GLY A 164 23.79 -12.91 -29.69
CA GLY A 164 24.99 -12.78 -28.86
C GLY A 164 25.52 -11.33 -28.81
N ARG A 165 26.76 -11.11 -28.34
CA ARG A 165 27.34 -9.73 -28.30
C ARG A 165 27.04 -9.00 -29.61
N ASP A 166 26.51 -7.77 -29.50
CA ASP A 166 26.29 -6.90 -30.65
C ASP A 166 27.64 -6.67 -31.34
N ILE A 167 27.76 -7.24 -32.53
CA ILE A 167 28.94 -7.16 -33.39
C ILE A 167 28.62 -6.45 -34.70
N SER A 168 27.53 -5.67 -34.69
CA SER A 168 27.04 -4.94 -35.86
C SER A 168 28.11 -3.99 -36.41
N GLU A 169 28.87 -3.32 -35.52
CA GLU A 169 29.93 -2.40 -35.94
C GLU A 169 31.11 -3.13 -36.59
N GLU A 170 31.56 -4.25 -36.03
CA GLU A 170 32.64 -5.06 -36.60
C GLU A 170 32.23 -5.66 -37.94
N ILE A 171 30.99 -6.14 -38.09
CA ILE A 171 30.47 -6.64 -39.37
C ILE A 171 30.43 -5.51 -40.40
N LEU A 172 29.95 -4.31 -40.04
CA LEU A 172 29.94 -3.15 -40.94
C LEU A 172 31.36 -2.75 -41.36
N GLN A 173 32.34 -2.79 -40.46
CA GLN A 173 33.75 -2.52 -40.82
C GLN A 173 34.26 -3.53 -41.84
N VAL A 174 34.00 -4.83 -41.65
CA VAL A 174 34.38 -5.88 -42.60
C VAL A 174 33.77 -5.62 -43.98
N LEU A 175 32.48 -5.28 -44.03
CA LEU A 175 31.73 -5.04 -45.26
C LEU A 175 32.07 -3.71 -45.96
N ARG A 176 32.56 -2.70 -45.22
CA ARG A 176 33.09 -1.45 -45.79
C ARG A 176 34.38 -1.68 -46.57
N HIS A 177 35.22 -2.60 -46.11
CA HIS A 177 36.48 -2.92 -46.81
C HIS A 177 36.24 -3.72 -48.09
N LYS A 178 35.33 -4.70 -48.05
CA LYS A 178 35.03 -5.55 -49.19
C LYS A 178 33.64 -6.19 -49.00
N PRO A 179 32.82 -6.29 -50.06
CA PRO A 179 31.66 -7.17 -50.04
C PRO A 179 32.09 -8.61 -49.75
N SER A 180 31.48 -9.23 -48.75
CA SER A 180 31.89 -10.54 -48.23
C SER A 180 30.70 -11.45 -47.98
N ASN A 181 30.93 -12.76 -48.05
CA ASN A 181 29.97 -13.79 -47.67
C ASN A 181 30.09 -14.13 -46.18
N VAL A 182 29.15 -14.92 -45.65
CA VAL A 182 29.14 -15.30 -44.22
C VAL A 182 30.44 -15.99 -43.84
N GLU A 183 30.95 -16.90 -44.67
CA GLU A 183 32.19 -17.63 -44.42
C GLU A 183 33.41 -16.69 -44.30
N GLU A 184 33.54 -15.70 -45.18
CA GLU A 184 34.60 -14.68 -45.15
C GLU A 184 34.50 -13.79 -43.90
N ILE A 185 33.28 -13.44 -43.49
CA ILE A 185 33.04 -12.66 -42.26
C ILE A 185 33.43 -13.49 -41.03
N SER A 186 33.03 -14.76 -40.97
CA SER A 186 33.41 -15.67 -39.88
C SER A 186 34.91 -15.91 -39.77
N ILE A 187 35.65 -15.90 -40.89
CA ILE A 187 37.12 -16.02 -40.87
C ILE A 187 37.76 -14.76 -40.26
N ARG A 188 37.26 -13.56 -40.59
CA ARG A 188 37.78 -12.29 -40.03
C ARG A 188 37.37 -12.08 -38.58
N LEU A 189 36.18 -12.55 -38.22
CA LEU A 189 35.58 -12.44 -36.88
C LEU A 189 35.65 -13.78 -36.13
N ASN A 190 36.81 -14.45 -36.18
CA ASN A 190 36.99 -15.81 -35.63
C ASN A 190 36.84 -15.91 -34.10
N TYR A 191 36.76 -14.79 -33.39
CA TYR A 191 36.51 -14.71 -31.95
C TYR A 191 35.02 -14.84 -31.59
N TYR A 192 34.12 -14.78 -32.58
CA TYR A 192 32.67 -14.86 -32.38
C TYR A 192 32.11 -16.14 -32.99
N GLU A 193 31.09 -16.71 -32.36
CA GLU A 193 30.37 -17.88 -32.89
C GLU A 193 29.65 -17.52 -34.20
N LYS A 194 29.55 -18.49 -35.12
CA LYS A 194 28.98 -18.26 -36.46
C LYS A 194 27.50 -17.88 -36.37
N GLU A 195 26.80 -18.44 -35.40
CA GLU A 195 25.41 -18.17 -35.06
C GLU A 195 25.22 -16.69 -34.71
N ASN A 196 26.06 -16.14 -33.82
CA ASN A 196 26.01 -14.72 -33.44
C ASN A 196 26.26 -13.79 -34.65
N ILE A 197 27.18 -14.18 -35.54
CA ILE A 197 27.45 -13.43 -36.78
C ILE A 197 26.21 -13.42 -37.68
N LEU A 198 25.58 -14.57 -37.90
CA LEU A 198 24.39 -14.68 -38.74
C LEU A 198 23.22 -13.86 -38.20
N GLU A 199 23.00 -13.90 -36.89
CA GLU A 199 21.92 -13.17 -36.21
C GLU A 199 22.09 -11.65 -36.33
N ASN A 200 23.30 -11.13 -36.08
CA ASN A 200 23.62 -9.71 -36.28
C ASN A 200 23.50 -9.30 -37.75
N LEU A 201 23.83 -10.20 -38.69
CA LEU A 201 23.70 -9.94 -40.12
C LEU A 201 22.23 -9.86 -40.56
N ILE A 202 21.36 -10.72 -40.02
CA ILE A 202 19.90 -10.65 -40.22
C ILE A 202 19.35 -9.34 -39.66
N TYR A 203 19.76 -8.97 -38.44
CA TYR A 203 19.37 -7.70 -37.83
C TYR A 203 19.76 -6.49 -38.69
N LEU A 204 20.99 -6.46 -39.22
CA LEU A 204 21.48 -5.39 -40.11
C LEU A 204 20.76 -5.33 -41.47
N LEU A 205 20.27 -6.46 -41.98
CA LEU A 205 19.44 -6.52 -43.19
C LEU A 205 18.03 -5.95 -42.91
N ASP A 206 17.42 -6.31 -41.78
CA ASP A 206 16.10 -5.83 -41.37
C ASP A 206 16.11 -4.31 -41.10
N GLU A 207 17.20 -3.78 -40.53
CA GLU A 207 17.43 -2.35 -40.32
C GLU A 207 17.83 -1.59 -41.61
N GLY A 208 18.03 -2.29 -42.73
CA GLY A 208 18.41 -1.70 -44.02
C GLY A 208 19.82 -1.11 -44.06
N LYS A 209 20.70 -1.46 -43.12
CA LYS A 209 22.11 -0.99 -43.06
C LYS A 209 23.03 -1.82 -43.96
N VAL A 210 22.63 -3.03 -44.33
CA VAL A 210 23.33 -3.95 -45.21
C VAL A 210 22.38 -4.40 -46.32
N LYS A 211 22.91 -4.65 -47.52
CA LYS A 211 22.16 -5.19 -48.67
C LYS A 211 22.85 -6.40 -49.26
N MET A 212 22.06 -7.31 -49.83
CA MET A 212 22.59 -8.44 -50.60
C MET A 212 22.95 -8.00 -52.01
N LEU A 213 24.18 -8.28 -52.42
CA LEU A 213 24.70 -7.95 -53.75
C LEU A 213 24.52 -9.11 -54.73
N ASN A 214 24.71 -10.34 -54.26
CA ASN A 214 24.50 -11.61 -54.96
C ASN A 214 24.07 -12.68 -53.94
N PHE A 215 23.82 -13.93 -54.37
CA PHE A 215 23.48 -15.04 -53.48
C PHE A 215 24.53 -15.19 -52.37
N ARG A 216 24.13 -14.86 -51.13
CA ARG A 216 24.95 -14.91 -49.90
C ARG A 216 26.16 -13.97 -49.85
N THR A 217 26.22 -12.92 -50.67
CA THR A 217 27.24 -11.86 -50.55
C THR A 217 26.61 -10.56 -50.11
N TYR A 218 27.14 -9.97 -49.04
CA TYR A 218 26.60 -8.78 -48.39
C TYR A 218 27.51 -7.58 -48.62
N THR A 219 26.92 -6.38 -48.66
CA THR A 219 27.64 -5.11 -48.69
C THR A 219 26.88 -4.07 -47.87
N VAL A 220 27.53 -2.98 -47.49
CA VAL A 220 26.86 -1.86 -46.81
C VAL A 220 25.83 -1.23 -47.76
N ALA A 221 24.65 -0.89 -47.23
CA ALA A 221 23.56 -0.31 -48.00
C ALA A 221 23.93 1.03 -48.64
#